data_AF-F8GU61-F1
#
_entry.id   AF-F8GU61-F1
#
_cell.length_a   1.000
_cell.length_b   1.000
_cell.length_c   1.000
_cell.angle_alpha   90.00
_cell.angle_beta   90.00
_cell.angle_gamma   90.00
#
_symmetry.space_group_name_H-M   'P 1'
#
loop_
_entity.id
_entity.type
_entity.pdbx_description
1 polymer ?
#
loop_
_entity_poly.entity_id
_entity_poly.type
_entity_poly.pdbx_seq_one_letter_code
_entity_poly.pdbx_strand_id
1 'polypeptide(L)'
;MSRLAEANRIRRLLWLNHDSYSAPLLAGSSPPWLESAACAAWMRQAQGLLGSDVLTVPLADIVAAWLVRNPALKAEMAGKTRRAHLPLKACLASAPLREHTAALATALRAALPDTIFTLKIPTPRDWAGQTLALAGGPPDVEVDEDAADAAAASIADFLRVFATTGVDAVVLDELRAWDEDDAAHWLELYQPVTNVARHYGWDWGLRLPAAVKFGQGPGPDFTVAPSTCCHGPVGLLVPEAFWSDDDLPAPQPNTFDVADIPATARPETVLARLAVLRERRLTW
;
A
#
# COMPACT_ATOMS: atom_id res chain seq x y z
N MET A 1 -11.98 15.19 -5.99
CA MET A 1 -11.03 14.10 -5.71
C MET A 1 -11.87 12.86 -5.46
N SER A 2 -11.66 11.79 -6.21
CA SER A 2 -12.56 10.63 -6.18
C SER A 2 -12.06 9.64 -5.12
N ARG A 3 -12.88 9.41 -4.11
CA ARG A 3 -12.67 8.36 -3.11
C ARG A 3 -12.79 6.99 -3.77
N LEU A 4 -11.99 6.02 -3.34
CA LEU A 4 -12.00 4.66 -3.89
C LEU A 4 -13.40 4.05 -3.77
N ALA A 5 -14.03 4.20 -2.61
CA ALA A 5 -15.37 3.67 -2.38
C ALA A 5 -16.43 4.33 -3.27
N GLU A 6 -16.29 5.62 -3.58
CA GLU A 6 -17.18 6.34 -4.48
C GLU A 6 -16.95 5.94 -5.94
N ALA A 7 -15.69 5.89 -6.37
CA ALA A 7 -15.32 5.48 -7.72
C ALA A 7 -15.82 4.06 -8.04
N ASN A 8 -15.71 3.14 -7.06
CA ASN A 8 -16.19 1.77 -7.20
C ASN A 8 -17.72 1.64 -7.33
N ARG A 9 -18.49 2.65 -6.91
CA ARG A 9 -19.95 2.71 -7.11
C ARG A 9 -20.34 3.22 -8.49
N ILE A 10 -19.41 3.77 -9.24
CA ILE A 10 -19.67 4.32 -10.59
C ILE A 10 -19.16 3.34 -11.65
N ARG A 11 -18.08 2.63 -11.35
CA ARG A 11 -17.45 1.66 -12.24
C ARG A 11 -16.65 0.65 -11.44
N ARG A 12 -16.46 -0.54 -11.97
CA ARG A 12 -15.48 -1.49 -11.42
C ARG A 12 -14.07 -0.92 -11.55
N LEU A 13 -13.30 -0.92 -10.46
CA LEU A 13 -11.91 -0.47 -10.45
C LEU A 13 -10.95 -1.61 -10.80
N LEU A 14 -9.80 -1.24 -11.35
CA LEU A 14 -8.65 -2.10 -11.55
C LEU A 14 -7.43 -1.52 -10.82
N TRP A 15 -6.97 -2.21 -9.79
CA TRP A 15 -5.75 -1.87 -9.05
C TRP A 15 -4.63 -2.83 -9.46
N LEU A 16 -3.59 -2.31 -10.10
CA LEU A 16 -2.43 -3.10 -10.50
C LEU A 16 -1.22 -2.81 -9.60
N ASN A 17 -0.67 -3.85 -8.98
CA ASN A 17 0.65 -3.81 -8.37
C ASN A 17 1.65 -4.25 -9.44
N HIS A 18 2.35 -3.27 -10.03
CA HIS A 18 3.17 -3.51 -11.21
C HIS A 18 4.65 -3.23 -11.00
N ASP A 19 5.09 -2.75 -9.84
CA ASP A 19 6.44 -2.19 -9.65
C ASP A 19 7.56 -3.17 -9.99
N SER A 20 7.42 -4.42 -9.55
CA SER A 20 8.35 -5.52 -9.82
C SER A 20 8.41 -5.91 -11.31
N TYR A 21 7.35 -5.66 -12.06
CA TYR A 21 7.25 -5.92 -13.49
C TYR A 21 7.71 -4.73 -14.34
N SER A 22 7.18 -3.54 -14.06
CA SER A 22 7.34 -2.37 -14.93
C SER A 22 8.63 -1.61 -14.68
N ALA A 23 9.21 -1.65 -13.47
CA ALA A 23 10.46 -0.93 -13.22
C ALA A 23 11.65 -1.50 -14.02
N PRO A 24 11.91 -2.83 -14.04
CA PRO A 24 12.99 -3.37 -14.86
C PRO A 24 12.80 -3.08 -16.35
N LEU A 25 11.55 -3.12 -16.81
CA LEU A 25 11.20 -2.91 -18.21
C LEU A 25 11.33 -1.45 -18.67
N LEU A 26 10.92 -0.50 -17.83
CA LEU A 26 10.75 0.92 -18.23
C LEU A 26 11.80 1.85 -17.61
N ALA A 27 12.29 1.53 -16.41
CA ALA A 27 13.37 2.24 -15.74
C ALA A 27 14.73 1.53 -15.89
N GLY A 28 14.76 0.31 -16.42
CA GLY A 28 15.99 -0.48 -16.64
C GLY A 28 16.55 -1.14 -15.38
N SER A 29 15.92 -0.96 -14.22
CA SER A 29 16.39 -1.47 -12.92
C SER A 29 15.25 -1.57 -11.91
N SER A 30 15.57 -1.56 -10.61
CA SER A 30 14.58 -1.36 -9.55
C SER A 30 13.85 -0.02 -9.68
N PRO A 31 12.67 0.14 -9.06
CA PRO A 31 11.95 1.41 -9.03
C PRO A 31 12.84 2.59 -8.57
N PRO A 32 12.85 3.73 -9.27
CA PRO A 32 13.73 4.86 -8.97
C PRO A 32 13.20 5.74 -7.81
N TRP A 33 12.76 5.13 -6.71
CA TRP A 33 12.05 5.77 -5.58
C TRP A 33 12.71 7.03 -4.99
N LEU A 34 14.01 7.19 -5.20
CA LEU A 34 14.81 8.28 -4.62
C LEU A 34 15.01 9.45 -5.59
N GLU A 35 14.39 9.40 -6.77
CA GLU A 35 14.49 10.43 -7.81
C GLU A 35 13.08 10.79 -8.32
N SER A 36 12.48 11.85 -7.78
CA SER A 36 11.08 12.20 -8.05
C SER A 36 10.75 12.37 -9.54
N ALA A 37 11.67 12.96 -10.33
CA ALA A 37 11.48 13.12 -11.76
C ALA A 37 11.50 11.78 -12.52
N ALA A 38 12.42 10.89 -12.18
CA ALA A 38 12.51 9.55 -12.76
C ALA A 38 11.30 8.70 -12.38
N CYS A 39 10.87 8.74 -11.12
CA CYS A 39 9.62 8.13 -10.64
C CYS A 39 8.41 8.62 -11.44
N ALA A 40 8.24 9.93 -11.57
CA ALA A 40 7.11 10.50 -12.30
C ALA A 40 7.12 10.10 -13.79
N ALA A 41 8.29 10.06 -14.43
CA ALA A 41 8.42 9.62 -15.81
C ALA A 41 8.06 8.13 -15.97
N TRP A 42 8.61 7.27 -15.10
CA TRP A 42 8.33 5.84 -15.07
C TRP A 42 6.83 5.57 -14.82
N MET A 43 6.24 6.20 -13.80
CA MET A 43 4.82 6.01 -13.48
C MET A 43 3.89 6.46 -14.61
N ARG A 44 4.21 7.54 -15.34
CA ARG A 44 3.42 7.93 -16.54
C ARG A 44 3.50 6.89 -17.65
N GLN A 45 4.69 6.35 -17.91
CA GLN A 45 4.85 5.31 -18.93
C GLN A 45 4.13 4.02 -18.52
N ALA A 46 4.30 3.60 -17.27
CA ALA A 46 3.61 2.45 -16.70
C ALA A 46 2.09 2.65 -16.75
N GLN A 47 1.58 3.83 -16.44
CA GLN A 47 0.15 4.13 -16.52
C GLN A 47 -0.38 4.11 -17.96
N GLY A 48 0.36 4.67 -18.93
CA GLY A 48 -0.04 4.67 -20.33
C GLY A 48 -0.17 3.26 -20.93
N LEU A 49 0.64 2.32 -20.44
CA LEU A 49 0.58 0.90 -20.82
C LEU A 49 -0.45 0.12 -19.97
N LEU A 50 -0.34 0.34 -18.67
CA LEU A 50 -0.96 -0.28 -17.50
C LEU A 50 -2.48 -0.08 -17.42
N GLY A 51 -2.85 1.20 -17.46
CA GLY A 51 -4.22 1.66 -17.22
C GLY A 51 -4.75 1.30 -15.83
N SER A 52 -3.90 1.34 -14.79
CA SER A 52 -4.35 1.14 -13.40
C SER A 52 -5.23 2.30 -12.97
N ASP A 53 -6.31 2.05 -12.25
CA ASP A 53 -7.13 3.11 -11.65
C ASP A 53 -6.51 3.67 -10.38
N VAL A 54 -5.66 2.86 -9.75
CA VAL A 54 -4.99 3.17 -8.48
C VAL A 54 -3.51 3.36 -8.72
N LEU A 55 -2.99 4.50 -8.28
CA LEU A 55 -1.57 4.77 -8.16
C LEU A 55 -1.13 4.37 -6.75
N THR A 56 -0.27 3.36 -6.64
CA THR A 56 0.23 2.88 -5.34
C THR A 56 1.59 3.49 -5.05
N VAL A 57 1.75 4.03 -3.84
CA VAL A 57 3.04 4.50 -3.32
C VAL A 57 3.43 3.65 -2.11
N PRO A 58 4.33 2.67 -2.27
CA PRO A 58 4.75 1.78 -1.18
C PRO A 58 5.77 2.46 -0.27
N LEU A 59 5.31 3.05 0.84
CA LEU A 59 6.17 3.86 1.70
C LEU A 59 7.28 3.04 2.38
N ALA A 60 7.04 1.78 2.71
CA ALA A 60 8.08 0.91 3.28
C ALA A 60 9.24 0.66 2.29
N ASP A 61 8.94 0.47 1.00
CA ASP A 61 9.98 0.25 -0.03
C ASP A 61 10.79 1.52 -0.29
N ILE A 62 10.12 2.68 -0.29
CA ILE A 62 10.78 3.98 -0.41
C ILE A 62 11.71 4.21 0.80
N VAL A 63 11.24 3.90 2.01
CA VAL A 63 12.05 3.98 3.23
C VAL A 63 13.22 3.01 3.20
N ALA A 64 13.02 1.76 2.74
CA ALA A 64 14.10 0.80 2.60
C ALA A 64 15.17 1.29 1.62
N ALA A 65 14.76 1.81 0.45
CA ALA A 65 15.68 2.41 -0.51
C ALA A 65 16.42 3.62 0.09
N TRP A 66 15.71 4.46 0.85
CA TRP A 66 16.31 5.61 1.53
C TRP A 66 17.41 5.19 2.51
N LEU A 67 17.18 4.15 3.31
CA LEU A 67 18.14 3.64 4.29
C LEU A 67 19.40 3.06 3.67
N VAL A 68 19.32 2.51 2.46
CA VAL A 68 20.51 2.06 1.71
C VAL A 68 21.45 3.23 1.39
N ARG A 69 20.90 4.40 1.06
CA ARG A 69 21.70 5.61 0.74
C ARG A 69 22.06 6.47 1.95
N ASN A 70 21.46 6.21 3.11
CA ASN A 70 21.60 7.03 4.31
C ASN A 70 22.13 6.21 5.50
N PRO A 71 23.41 5.79 5.47
CA PRO A 71 23.99 4.94 6.52
C PRO A 71 23.99 5.62 7.91
N ALA A 72 24.03 6.95 7.97
CA ALA A 72 23.94 7.69 9.23
C ALA A 72 22.59 7.48 9.93
N LEU A 73 21.47 7.55 9.19
CA LEU A 73 20.14 7.27 9.74
C LEU A 73 20.03 5.80 10.17
N LYS A 74 20.58 4.88 9.37
CA LYS A 74 20.63 3.46 9.73
C LYS A 74 21.42 3.22 11.04
N ALA A 75 22.53 3.92 11.24
CA ALA A 75 23.30 3.86 12.48
C ALA A 75 22.54 4.44 13.68
N GLU A 76 21.81 5.55 13.49
CA GLU A 76 20.94 6.10 14.54
C GLU A 76 19.84 5.11 14.96
N MET A 77 19.22 4.44 13.99
CA MET A 77 18.22 3.40 14.23
C MET A 77 18.82 2.21 14.99
N ALA A 78 20.04 1.79 14.64
CA ALA A 78 20.74 0.70 15.32
C ALA A 78 21.00 0.99 16.80
N GLY A 79 21.18 2.26 17.16
CA GLY A 79 21.26 2.71 18.56
C GLY A 79 19.94 2.65 19.33
N LYS A 80 18.82 2.33 18.67
CA LYS A 80 17.45 2.42 19.20
C LYS A 80 16.69 1.09 19.16
N THR A 81 17.37 -0.04 19.30
CA THR A 81 16.76 -1.39 19.21
C THR A 81 16.19 -1.94 20.52
N ARG A 82 16.21 -1.17 21.61
CA ARG A 82 15.75 -1.61 22.95
C ARG A 82 14.26 -1.96 23.00
N ARG A 83 13.43 -1.32 22.17
CA ARG A 83 12.00 -1.62 22.00
C ARG A 83 11.67 -1.67 20.52
N ALA A 84 10.77 -2.56 20.12
CA ALA A 84 10.56 -2.87 18.70
C ALA A 84 10.13 -1.67 17.84
N HIS A 85 9.36 -0.71 18.39
CA HIS A 85 8.89 0.46 17.65
C HIS A 85 9.92 1.60 17.53
N LEU A 86 10.98 1.61 18.35
CA LEU A 86 11.90 2.76 18.45
C LEU A 86 12.73 3.00 17.17
N PRO A 87 13.21 1.97 16.45
CA PRO A 87 13.88 2.18 15.16
C PRO A 87 12.95 2.80 14.12
N LEU A 88 11.68 2.36 14.06
CA LEU A 88 10.67 2.94 13.17
C LEU A 88 10.41 4.40 13.51
N LYS A 89 10.20 4.71 14.80
CA LYS A 89 10.03 6.09 15.26
C LYS A 89 11.19 6.99 14.85
N ALA A 90 12.43 6.52 15.01
CA ALA A 90 13.62 7.27 14.62
C ALA A 90 13.69 7.49 13.10
N CYS A 91 13.45 6.43 12.32
CA CYS A 91 13.42 6.49 10.87
C CYS A 91 12.40 7.52 10.37
N LEU A 92 11.14 7.38 10.81
CA LEU A 92 10.04 8.24 10.39
C LEU A 92 10.13 9.66 10.94
N ALA A 93 10.96 9.94 11.95
CA ALA A 93 11.22 11.30 12.45
C ALA A 93 12.29 12.04 11.62
N SER A 94 12.99 11.37 10.70
CA SER A 94 14.03 12.00 9.87
C SER A 94 13.43 13.06 8.94
N ALA A 95 13.79 14.33 9.15
CA ALA A 95 13.30 15.45 8.33
C ALA A 95 13.65 15.28 6.83
N PRO A 96 14.88 14.88 6.44
CA PRO A 96 15.20 14.63 5.04
C PRO A 96 14.32 13.57 4.37
N LEU A 97 13.98 12.49 5.10
CA LEU A 97 13.07 11.45 4.59
C LEU A 97 11.66 12.02 4.40
N ARG A 98 11.15 12.79 5.37
CA ARG A 98 9.83 13.43 5.30
C ARG A 98 9.74 14.37 4.09
N GLU A 99 10.74 15.23 3.92
CA GLU A 99 10.81 16.16 2.79
C GLU A 99 10.83 15.42 1.44
N HIS A 100 11.66 14.37 1.34
CA HIS A 100 11.75 13.55 0.12
C HIS A 100 10.42 12.89 -0.23
N THR A 101 9.80 12.22 0.73
CA THR A 101 8.54 11.49 0.50
C THR A 101 7.37 12.44 0.17
N ALA A 102 7.31 13.63 0.78
CA ALA A 102 6.35 14.67 0.42
C ALA A 102 6.55 15.16 -1.02
N ALA A 103 7.80 15.44 -1.39
CA ALA A 103 8.16 15.93 -2.72
C ALA A 103 7.87 14.87 -3.79
N LEU A 104 8.20 13.60 -3.52
CA LEU A 104 7.87 12.48 -4.38
C LEU A 104 6.36 12.35 -4.56
N ALA A 105 5.58 12.35 -3.47
CA ALA A 105 4.12 12.24 -3.56
C ALA A 105 3.52 13.40 -4.37
N THR A 106 3.98 14.62 -4.15
CA THR A 106 3.54 15.79 -4.92
C THR A 106 3.85 15.63 -6.42
N ALA A 107 5.05 15.18 -6.76
CA ALA A 107 5.46 14.95 -8.14
C ALA A 107 4.64 13.85 -8.82
N LEU A 108 4.37 12.76 -8.10
CA LEU A 108 3.55 11.65 -8.57
C LEU A 108 2.09 12.08 -8.80
N ARG A 109 1.51 12.86 -7.88
CA ARG A 109 0.15 13.39 -8.05
C ARG A 109 0.05 14.29 -9.27
N ALA A 110 1.03 15.18 -9.44
CA ALA A 110 1.07 16.06 -10.61
C ALA A 110 1.23 15.28 -11.92
N ALA A 111 1.95 14.15 -11.90
CA ALA A 111 2.17 13.31 -13.07
C ALA A 111 0.93 12.51 -13.48
N LEU A 112 0.10 12.11 -12.51
CA LEU A 112 -1.08 11.26 -12.68
C LEU A 112 -2.29 11.84 -11.91
N PRO A 113 -2.86 12.97 -12.38
CA PRO A 113 -3.85 13.72 -11.62
C PRO A 113 -5.22 13.02 -11.53
N ASP A 114 -5.51 12.03 -12.36
CA ASP A 114 -6.83 11.37 -12.42
C ASP A 114 -6.87 9.98 -11.75
N THR A 115 -5.72 9.44 -11.33
CA THR A 115 -5.64 8.17 -10.61
C THR A 115 -6.01 8.35 -9.14
N ILE A 116 -6.57 7.31 -8.53
CA ILE A 116 -6.77 7.24 -7.08
C ILE A 116 -5.40 7.08 -6.43
N PHE A 117 -4.91 8.14 -5.78
CA PHE A 117 -3.59 8.15 -5.15
C PHE A 117 -3.66 7.42 -3.81
N THR A 118 -3.02 6.26 -3.72
CA THR A 118 -3.04 5.42 -2.52
C THR A 118 -1.65 5.26 -1.90
N LEU A 119 -1.51 5.63 -0.64
CA LEU A 119 -0.34 5.28 0.17
C LEU A 119 -0.49 3.85 0.69
N LYS A 120 0.51 3.00 0.42
CA LYS A 120 0.57 1.64 0.94
C LYS A 120 1.63 1.57 2.04
N ILE A 121 1.23 1.09 3.21
CA ILE A 121 2.12 0.86 4.36
C ILE A 121 1.86 -0.52 4.95
N PRO A 122 2.87 -1.21 5.50
CA PRO A 122 2.62 -2.36 6.34
C PRO A 122 1.79 -1.95 7.56
N THR A 123 1.14 -2.90 8.21
CA THR A 123 0.52 -2.63 9.51
C THR A 123 1.55 -2.12 10.53
N PRO A 124 1.15 -1.34 11.54
CA PRO A 124 2.07 -0.81 12.54
C PRO A 124 2.99 -1.85 13.18
N ARG A 125 2.47 -3.04 13.51
CA ARG A 125 3.28 -4.13 14.07
C ARG A 125 4.29 -4.69 13.07
N ASP A 126 3.88 -4.88 11.82
CA ASP A 126 4.74 -5.44 10.78
C ASP A 126 5.85 -4.46 10.41
N TRP A 127 5.53 -3.17 10.28
CA TRP A 127 6.53 -2.16 9.94
C TRP A 127 7.53 -1.94 11.08
N ALA A 128 7.08 -2.01 12.34
CA ALA A 128 7.97 -1.98 13.50
C ALA A 128 8.94 -3.17 13.48
N GLY A 129 8.45 -4.39 13.28
CA GLY A 129 9.28 -5.60 13.20
C GLY A 129 10.28 -5.55 12.05
N GLN A 130 9.83 -5.18 10.84
CA GLN A 130 10.70 -5.00 9.66
C GLN A 130 11.80 -3.96 9.92
N THR A 131 11.46 -2.83 10.53
CA THR A 131 12.41 -1.75 10.77
C THR A 131 13.39 -2.09 11.90
N LEU A 132 12.95 -2.85 12.90
CA LEU A 132 13.83 -3.40 13.94
C LEU A 132 14.89 -4.33 13.33
N ALA A 133 14.47 -5.25 12.44
CA ALA A 133 15.40 -6.13 11.74
C ALA A 133 16.39 -5.34 10.88
N LEU A 134 15.93 -4.32 10.14
CA LEU A 134 16.80 -3.44 9.34
C LEU A 134 17.80 -2.65 10.19
N ALA A 135 17.45 -2.35 11.44
CA ALA A 135 18.32 -1.69 12.42
C ALA A 135 19.32 -2.64 13.11
N GLY A 136 19.30 -3.94 12.77
CA GLY A 136 20.17 -4.93 13.40
C GLY A 136 19.65 -5.45 14.75
N GLY A 137 18.38 -5.23 15.06
CA GLY A 137 17.70 -5.95 16.13
C GLY A 137 17.54 -7.44 15.81
N PRO A 138 17.08 -8.25 16.77
CA PRO A 138 16.87 -9.67 16.53
C PRO A 138 15.81 -9.86 15.44
N PRO A 139 16.02 -10.81 14.50
CA PRO A 139 14.98 -11.16 13.54
C PRO A 139 13.78 -11.78 14.28
N ASP A 140 12.60 -11.70 13.66
CA ASP A 140 11.37 -12.38 14.11
C ASP A 140 10.92 -12.04 15.55
N VAL A 141 11.32 -10.88 16.07
CA VAL A 141 10.81 -10.37 17.34
C VAL A 141 9.32 -10.11 17.22
N GLU A 142 8.55 -10.76 18.08
CA GLU A 142 7.14 -10.47 18.25
C GLU A 142 6.99 -9.03 18.77
N VAL A 143 6.26 -8.22 18.00
CA VAL A 143 5.94 -6.85 18.38
C VAL A 143 4.69 -6.90 19.25
N ASP A 144 4.88 -6.60 20.54
CA ASP A 144 3.79 -6.52 21.51
C ASP A 144 2.82 -5.35 21.23
N GLU A 145 1.70 -5.35 21.94
CA GLU A 145 0.61 -4.38 21.78
C GLU A 145 1.08 -2.94 22.04
N ASP A 146 1.87 -2.73 23.10
CA ASP A 146 2.45 -1.43 23.45
C ASP A 146 3.35 -0.89 22.33
N ALA A 147 4.18 -1.76 21.72
CA ALA A 147 5.00 -1.37 20.59
C ALA A 147 4.17 -1.17 19.31
N ALA A 148 3.11 -1.94 19.09
CA ALA A 148 2.21 -1.75 17.96
C ALA A 148 1.45 -0.41 18.03
N ASP A 149 0.90 -0.04 19.19
CA ASP A 149 0.26 1.27 19.42
C ASP A 149 1.26 2.43 19.27
N ALA A 150 2.46 2.31 19.86
CA ALA A 150 3.50 3.32 19.73
C ALA A 150 4.01 3.46 18.28
N ALA A 151 4.04 2.36 17.51
CA ALA A 151 4.33 2.37 16.09
C ALA A 151 3.20 3.07 15.31
N ALA A 152 1.93 2.79 15.63
CA ALA A 152 0.78 3.42 15.00
C ALA A 152 0.82 4.94 15.20
N ALA A 153 1.14 5.41 16.41
CA ALA A 153 1.32 6.84 16.69
C ALA A 153 2.46 7.47 15.87
N SER A 154 3.57 6.75 15.69
CA SER A 154 4.73 7.22 14.91
C SER A 154 4.41 7.29 13.40
N ILE A 155 3.67 6.29 12.88
CA ILE A 155 3.20 6.26 11.50
C ILE A 155 2.17 7.37 11.26
N ALA A 156 1.22 7.55 12.17
CA ALA A 156 0.23 8.62 12.11
C ALA A 156 0.88 10.00 12.00
N ASP A 157 1.94 10.26 12.79
CA ASP A 157 2.70 11.50 12.70
C ASP A 157 3.43 11.68 11.37
N PHE A 158 4.03 10.61 10.85
CA PHE A 158 4.65 10.63 9.53
C PHE A 158 3.65 10.91 8.41
N LEU A 159 2.45 10.30 8.47
CA LEU A 159 1.41 10.47 7.46
C LEU A 159 0.93 11.92 7.34
N ARG A 160 1.03 12.75 8.39
CA ARG A 160 0.67 14.18 8.33
C ARG A 160 1.46 14.95 7.28
N VAL A 161 2.65 14.48 6.92
CA VAL A 161 3.49 15.07 5.87
C VAL A 161 2.78 15.06 4.49
N PHE A 162 1.84 14.14 4.28
CA PHE A 162 1.11 13.99 3.01
C PHE A 162 -0.18 14.81 2.92
N ALA A 163 -0.53 15.59 3.96
CA ALA A 163 -1.80 16.31 4.09
C ALA A 163 -2.19 17.16 2.85
N THR A 164 -1.21 17.71 2.14
CA THR A 164 -1.42 18.59 0.98
C THR A 164 -1.00 17.97 -0.36
N THR A 165 -0.62 16.70 -0.37
CA THR A 165 -0.05 16.03 -1.56
C THR A 165 -1.10 15.46 -2.52
N GLY A 166 -2.38 15.51 -2.15
CA GLY A 166 -3.48 14.98 -2.96
C GLY A 166 -3.65 13.46 -2.86
N VAL A 167 -3.31 12.88 -1.70
CA VAL A 167 -3.63 11.49 -1.34
C VAL A 167 -5.14 11.32 -1.27
N ASP A 168 -5.64 10.22 -1.85
CA ASP A 168 -7.05 9.85 -1.83
C ASP A 168 -7.31 8.69 -0.85
N ALA A 169 -6.33 7.80 -0.63
CA ALA A 169 -6.46 6.66 0.27
C ALA A 169 -5.16 6.24 0.97
N VAL A 170 -5.30 5.55 2.10
CA VAL A 170 -4.22 4.83 2.80
C VAL A 170 -4.62 3.37 2.96
N VAL A 171 -3.76 2.44 2.58
CA VAL A 171 -3.97 1.00 2.80
C VAL A 171 -2.92 0.45 3.76
N LEU A 172 -3.39 -0.24 4.79
CA LEU A 172 -2.56 -1.08 5.66
C LEU A 172 -2.43 -2.47 5.01
N ASP A 173 -1.22 -2.96 4.81
CA ASP A 173 -0.92 -4.31 4.31
C ASP A 173 -0.58 -5.20 5.49
N GLU A 174 -1.51 -6.09 5.84
CA GLU A 174 -1.36 -7.05 6.93
C GLU A 174 -0.80 -8.35 6.36
N LEU A 175 0.24 -8.89 7.01
CA LEU A 175 0.88 -10.12 6.58
C LEU A 175 0.29 -11.38 7.25
N ARG A 176 -0.47 -11.21 8.33
CA ARG A 176 -0.99 -12.32 9.14
C ARG A 176 -2.50 -12.43 8.99
N ALA A 177 -3.00 -13.65 8.98
CA ALA A 177 -4.44 -13.87 9.08
C ALA A 177 -4.93 -13.42 10.45
N TRP A 178 -6.11 -12.81 10.50
CA TRP A 178 -6.83 -12.52 11.74
C TRP A 178 -8.05 -13.43 11.83
N ASP A 179 -8.46 -13.75 13.04
CA ASP A 179 -9.86 -14.11 13.28
C ASP A 179 -10.70 -12.85 13.59
N GLU A 180 -11.98 -13.04 13.91
CA GLU A 180 -12.90 -11.93 14.17
C GLU A 180 -12.56 -11.17 15.47
N ASP A 181 -12.10 -11.87 16.50
CA ASP A 181 -11.74 -11.27 17.80
C ASP A 181 -10.42 -10.48 17.68
N ASP A 182 -9.43 -11.06 17.01
CA ASP A 182 -8.16 -10.42 16.65
C ASP A 182 -8.41 -9.12 15.88
N ALA A 183 -9.34 -9.13 14.91
CA ALA A 183 -9.59 -7.98 14.06
C ALA A 183 -10.04 -6.75 14.83
N ALA A 184 -10.93 -6.90 15.81
CA ALA A 184 -11.40 -5.78 16.61
C ALA A 184 -10.25 -5.19 17.45
N HIS A 185 -9.47 -6.06 18.10
CA HIS A 185 -8.35 -5.68 18.96
C HIS A 185 -7.24 -4.96 18.20
N TRP A 186 -6.76 -5.51 17.09
CA TRP A 186 -5.69 -4.89 16.30
C TRP A 186 -6.13 -3.57 15.64
N LEU A 187 -7.40 -3.45 15.24
CA LEU A 187 -7.93 -2.20 14.71
C LEU A 187 -7.98 -1.09 15.77
N GLU A 188 -8.22 -1.43 17.04
CA GLU A 188 -8.13 -0.48 18.15
C GLU A 188 -6.70 0.06 18.30
N LEU A 189 -5.70 -0.83 18.30
CA LEU A 189 -4.28 -0.44 18.37
C LEU A 189 -3.82 0.38 17.15
N TYR A 190 -4.45 0.20 15.98
CA TYR A 190 -4.12 0.93 14.75
C TYR A 190 -4.92 2.23 14.57
N GLN A 191 -5.79 2.56 15.52
CA GLN A 191 -6.66 3.73 15.47
C GLN A 191 -5.91 5.05 15.17
N PRO A 192 -4.68 5.32 15.66
CA PRO A 192 -3.96 6.54 15.31
C PRO A 192 -3.81 6.77 13.81
N VAL A 193 -3.56 5.71 13.04
CA VAL A 193 -3.40 5.78 11.58
C VAL A 193 -4.74 6.06 10.90
N THR A 194 -5.79 5.34 11.29
CA THR A 194 -7.13 5.52 10.71
C THR A 194 -7.74 6.88 11.05
N ASN A 195 -7.44 7.43 12.23
CA ASN A 195 -7.83 8.77 12.63
C ASN A 195 -7.19 9.84 11.75
N VAL A 196 -5.91 9.69 11.40
CA VAL A 196 -5.22 10.61 10.48
C VAL A 196 -5.82 10.55 9.08
N ALA A 197 -6.08 9.35 8.55
CA ALA A 197 -6.72 9.18 7.25
C ALA A 197 -8.10 9.87 7.20
N ARG A 198 -8.96 9.59 8.18
CA ARG A 198 -10.29 10.21 8.29
C ARG A 198 -10.21 11.73 8.48
N HIS A 199 -9.27 12.22 9.29
CA HIS A 199 -9.08 13.65 9.53
C HIS A 199 -8.76 14.42 8.23
N TYR A 200 -7.92 13.84 7.37
CA TYR A 200 -7.60 14.42 6.06
C TYR A 200 -8.57 14.02 4.94
N GLY A 201 -9.61 13.25 5.26
CA GLY A 201 -10.65 12.83 4.33
C GLY A 201 -10.23 11.76 3.33
N TRP A 202 -9.15 11.04 3.61
CA TRP A 202 -8.67 9.88 2.86
C TRP A 202 -9.51 8.65 3.20
N ASP A 203 -9.82 7.83 2.20
CA ASP A 203 -10.34 6.49 2.46
C ASP A 203 -9.24 5.68 3.14
N TRP A 204 -9.59 4.83 4.10
CA TRP A 204 -8.64 3.87 4.65
C TRP A 204 -9.08 2.45 4.39
N GLY A 205 -8.11 1.60 4.00
CA GLY A 205 -8.37 0.20 3.73
C GLY A 205 -7.38 -0.73 4.39
N LEU A 206 -7.73 -2.00 4.37
CA LEU A 206 -6.93 -3.09 4.91
C LEU A 206 -6.79 -4.19 3.87
N ARG A 207 -5.55 -4.54 3.53
CA ARG A 207 -5.22 -5.73 2.74
C ARG A 207 -4.90 -6.87 3.70
N LEU A 208 -5.60 -7.98 3.54
CA LEU A 208 -5.50 -9.17 4.39
C LEU A 208 -5.11 -10.39 3.55
N PRO A 209 -4.34 -11.32 4.11
CA PRO A 209 -3.99 -12.58 3.44
C PRO A 209 -5.16 -13.57 3.42
N ALA A 210 -6.17 -13.38 4.27
CA ALA A 210 -7.40 -14.17 4.34
C ALA A 210 -8.61 -13.26 4.58
N ALA A 211 -9.79 -13.69 4.14
CA ALA A 211 -11.02 -12.96 4.39
C ALA A 211 -11.40 -13.00 5.87
N VAL A 212 -11.63 -11.83 6.46
CA VAL A 212 -12.02 -11.67 7.87
C VAL A 212 -13.31 -10.88 7.97
N LYS A 213 -14.24 -11.36 8.79
CA LYS A 213 -15.45 -10.62 9.13
C LYS A 213 -15.12 -9.63 10.23
N PHE A 214 -15.44 -8.37 10.01
CA PHE A 214 -15.35 -7.36 11.05
C PHE A 214 -16.67 -7.35 11.83
N GLY A 215 -16.57 -7.30 13.16
CA GLY A 215 -17.71 -7.16 14.05
C GLY A 215 -18.48 -5.85 13.88
N GLN A 216 -19.43 -5.59 14.77
CA GLN A 216 -20.26 -4.38 14.75
C GLN A 216 -19.44 -3.17 15.24
N GLY A 217 -18.68 -2.54 14.34
CA GLY A 217 -17.85 -1.35 14.61
C GLY A 217 -17.36 -0.69 13.33
N PRO A 218 -16.70 0.48 13.40
CA PRO A 218 -16.19 1.19 12.23
C PRO A 218 -14.96 0.49 11.65
N GLY A 219 -15.20 -0.53 10.82
CA GLY A 219 -14.19 -1.22 10.02
C GLY A 219 -13.64 -0.36 8.86
N PRO A 220 -12.77 -0.96 8.03
CA PRO A 220 -12.17 -0.28 6.87
C PRO A 220 -13.21 0.20 5.86
N ASP A 221 -12.92 1.32 5.19
CA ASP A 221 -13.77 1.86 4.12
C ASP A 221 -13.75 0.93 2.89
N PHE A 222 -12.66 0.20 2.70
CA PHE A 222 -12.51 -0.86 1.70
C PHE A 222 -11.54 -1.94 2.18
N THR A 223 -11.66 -3.16 1.64
CA THR A 223 -10.69 -4.23 1.93
C THR A 223 -10.06 -4.75 0.65
N VAL A 224 -8.90 -5.39 0.77
CA VAL A 224 -8.31 -6.21 -0.29
C VAL A 224 -8.07 -7.60 0.29
N ALA A 225 -8.73 -8.62 -0.26
CA ALA A 225 -8.70 -9.97 0.28
C ALA A 225 -8.96 -11.01 -0.82
N PRO A 226 -8.64 -12.30 -0.59
CA PRO A 226 -8.92 -13.38 -1.54
C PRO A 226 -10.42 -13.61 -1.81
N SER A 227 -11.28 -13.22 -0.88
CA SER A 227 -12.74 -13.36 -0.99
C SER A 227 -13.49 -12.26 -0.24
N THR A 228 -14.77 -12.06 -0.55
CA THR A 228 -15.62 -11.07 0.11
C THR A 228 -15.73 -11.30 1.61
N CYS A 229 -15.51 -10.26 2.42
CA CYS A 229 -15.43 -10.40 3.87
C CYS A 229 -16.16 -9.33 4.68
N CYS A 230 -16.57 -8.22 4.05
CA CYS A 230 -17.13 -7.07 4.75
C CYS A 230 -18.22 -6.36 3.94
N HIS A 231 -18.86 -5.36 4.55
CA HIS A 231 -19.95 -4.59 3.98
C HIS A 231 -19.47 -3.47 3.01
N GLY A 232 -18.19 -3.08 3.08
CA GLY A 232 -17.56 -2.13 2.14
C GLY A 232 -17.07 -2.79 0.84
N PRO A 233 -16.64 -1.98 -0.15
CA PRO A 233 -16.06 -2.50 -1.40
C PRO A 233 -14.86 -3.39 -1.13
N VAL A 234 -14.83 -4.55 -1.79
CA VAL A 234 -13.75 -5.54 -1.65
C VAL A 234 -12.94 -5.65 -2.94
N GLY A 235 -11.65 -5.37 -2.85
CA GLY A 235 -10.66 -5.68 -3.87
C GLY A 235 -10.35 -7.17 -3.84
N LEU A 236 -10.86 -7.90 -4.83
CA LEU A 236 -10.58 -9.32 -4.98
C LEU A 236 -9.21 -9.50 -5.62
N LEU A 237 -8.36 -10.30 -4.98
CA LEU A 237 -7.07 -10.66 -5.53
C LEU A 237 -7.26 -11.56 -6.77
N VAL A 238 -6.72 -11.09 -7.90
CA VAL A 238 -6.58 -11.87 -9.12
C VAL A 238 -5.56 -12.98 -8.85
N PRO A 239 -5.95 -14.27 -8.95
CA PRO A 239 -5.03 -15.37 -8.73
C PRO A 239 -3.85 -15.33 -9.70
N GLU A 240 -2.66 -15.74 -9.26
CA GLU A 240 -1.46 -15.77 -10.11
C GLU A 240 -1.68 -16.61 -11.39
N ALA A 241 -2.43 -17.70 -11.29
CA ALA A 241 -2.76 -18.57 -12.41
C ALA A 241 -3.51 -17.87 -13.56
N PHE A 242 -4.19 -16.74 -13.29
CA PHE A 242 -4.81 -15.92 -14.33
C PHE A 242 -3.81 -15.47 -15.40
N TRP A 243 -2.57 -15.18 -15.00
CA TRP A 243 -1.51 -14.77 -15.93
C TRP A 243 -0.99 -15.91 -16.81
N SER A 244 -1.35 -17.17 -16.49
CA SER A 244 -0.94 -18.40 -17.18
C SER A 244 -2.08 -19.11 -17.90
N ASP A 245 -3.16 -18.38 -18.17
CA ASP A 245 -4.31 -18.73 -18.98
C ASP A 245 -5.64 -19.08 -18.31
N ASP A 246 -5.68 -19.12 -16.98
CA ASP A 246 -6.94 -19.39 -16.26
C ASP A 246 -7.96 -18.25 -16.39
N ASP A 247 -9.24 -18.62 -16.35
CA ASP A 247 -10.35 -17.68 -16.32
C ASP A 247 -10.63 -17.17 -14.90
N LEU A 248 -11.08 -15.93 -14.81
CA LEU A 248 -11.54 -15.36 -13.55
C LEU A 248 -13.00 -15.73 -13.27
N PRO A 249 -13.36 -15.95 -11.99
CA PRO A 249 -14.77 -16.08 -11.61
C PRO A 249 -15.54 -14.82 -12.00
N ALA A 250 -16.85 -14.96 -12.20
CA ALA A 250 -17.72 -13.84 -12.56
C ALA A 250 -17.58 -12.67 -11.56
N PRO A 251 -17.64 -11.41 -12.03
CA PRO A 251 -17.60 -10.24 -11.14
C PRO A 251 -18.69 -10.31 -10.07
N GLN A 252 -18.32 -10.01 -8.82
CA GLN A 252 -19.28 -9.96 -7.72
C GLN A 252 -19.70 -8.49 -7.44
N PRO A 253 -20.94 -8.23 -7.00
CA PRO A 253 -21.38 -6.89 -6.62
C PRO A 253 -20.47 -6.28 -5.55
N ASN A 254 -20.28 -4.96 -5.58
CA ASN A 254 -19.45 -4.23 -4.62
C ASN A 254 -18.00 -4.76 -4.51
N THR A 255 -17.44 -5.27 -5.61
CA THR A 255 -16.03 -5.68 -5.67
C THR A 255 -15.29 -4.96 -6.79
N PHE A 256 -13.96 -4.93 -6.69
CA PHE A 256 -13.04 -4.51 -7.75
C PHE A 256 -11.90 -5.53 -7.91
N ASP A 257 -11.11 -5.41 -8.97
CA ASP A 257 -10.02 -6.34 -9.24
C ASP A 257 -8.68 -5.76 -8.75
N VAL A 258 -7.91 -6.54 -7.99
CA VAL A 258 -6.55 -6.21 -7.55
C VAL A 258 -5.62 -7.28 -8.08
N ALA A 259 -4.60 -6.90 -8.86
CA ALA A 259 -3.70 -7.86 -9.48
C ALA A 259 -2.23 -7.51 -9.23
N ASP A 260 -1.46 -8.50 -8.79
CA ASP A 260 0.01 -8.46 -8.80
C ASP A 260 0.49 -8.97 -10.16
N ILE A 261 1.18 -8.12 -10.93
CA ILE A 261 1.74 -8.52 -12.24
C ILE A 261 3.06 -9.29 -11.97
N PRO A 262 3.20 -10.55 -12.44
CA PRO A 262 4.42 -11.30 -12.21
C PRO A 262 5.61 -10.61 -12.88
N ALA A 263 6.72 -10.50 -12.15
CA ALA A 263 7.93 -9.82 -12.64
C ALA A 263 8.52 -10.47 -13.91
N THR A 264 8.27 -11.77 -14.10
CA THR A 264 8.76 -12.58 -15.22
C THR A 264 7.74 -12.74 -16.35
N ALA A 265 6.55 -12.14 -16.24
CA ALA A 265 5.53 -12.23 -17.26
C ALA A 265 5.98 -11.58 -18.57
N ARG A 266 5.54 -12.13 -19.71
CA ARG A 266 5.85 -11.56 -21.02
C ARG A 266 4.91 -10.39 -21.35
N PRO A 267 5.41 -9.29 -21.94
CA PRO A 267 4.57 -8.12 -22.22
C PRO A 267 3.30 -8.41 -23.03
N GLU A 268 3.39 -9.26 -24.06
CA GLU A 268 2.25 -9.66 -24.86
C GLU A 268 1.17 -10.40 -24.06
N THR A 269 1.60 -11.30 -23.15
CA THR A 269 0.69 -12.02 -22.24
C THR A 269 0.03 -11.05 -21.26
N VAL A 270 0.80 -10.12 -20.69
CA VAL A 270 0.29 -9.11 -19.76
C VAL A 270 -0.78 -8.25 -20.44
N LEU A 271 -0.50 -7.74 -21.65
CA LEU A 271 -1.45 -6.88 -22.37
C LEU A 271 -2.73 -7.63 -22.77
N ALA A 272 -2.62 -8.90 -23.20
CA ALA A 272 -3.77 -9.73 -23.51
C ALA A 272 -4.65 -9.97 -22.27
N ARG A 273 -4.04 -10.31 -21.13
CA ARG A 273 -4.76 -10.55 -19.87
C ARG A 273 -5.34 -9.27 -19.26
N LEU A 274 -4.68 -8.12 -19.42
CA LEU A 274 -5.23 -6.83 -19.05
C LEU A 274 -6.46 -6.44 -19.87
N ALA A 275 -6.55 -6.85 -21.15
CA ALA A 275 -7.75 -6.62 -21.95
C ALA A 275 -8.98 -7.30 -21.32
N VAL A 276 -8.84 -8.55 -20.87
CA VAL A 276 -9.90 -9.29 -20.15
C VAL A 276 -10.33 -8.57 -18.88
N LEU A 277 -9.37 -8.09 -18.07
CA LEU A 277 -9.67 -7.31 -16.87
C LEU A 277 -10.38 -5.99 -17.19
N ARG A 278 -10.03 -5.34 -18.30
CA ARG A 278 -10.67 -4.08 -18.74
C ARG A 278 -12.08 -4.30 -19.26
N GLU A 279 -12.35 -5.40 -19.96
CA GLU A 279 -13.71 -5.75 -20.40
C GLU A 279 -14.65 -5.92 -19.21
N ARG A 280 -14.19 -6.55 -18.13
CA ARG A 280 -14.95 -6.68 -16.87
C ARG A 280 -15.33 -5.34 -16.25
N ARG A 281 -14.61 -4.25 -16.57
CA ARG A 281 -14.95 -2.88 -16.14
C ARG A 281 -16.11 -2.28 -16.91
N LEU A 282 -16.29 -2.69 -18.17
CA LEU A 282 -17.34 -2.16 -19.06
C LEU A 282 -18.68 -2.88 -18.87
N THR A 283 -18.66 -4.12 -18.38
CA THR A 283 -19.85 -4.94 -18.14
C THR A 283 -20.47 -4.72 -16.75
N TRP A 284 -20.03 -3.70 -16.01
CA TRP A 284 -20.44 -3.39 -14.63
C TRP A 284 -21.64 -2.43 -14.59
#